data_AF-A0A7K0U693-F1
#
_entry.id   AF-A0A7K0U693-F1
#
_cell.length_a   1.000
_cell.length_b   1.000
_cell.length_c   1.000
_cell.angle_alpha   90.00
_cell.angle_beta   90.00
_cell.angle_gamma   90.00
#
_symmetry.space_group_name_H-M   'P 1'
#
loop_
_entity.id
_entity.type
_entity.pdbx_description
1 polymer ?
#
loop_
_entity_poly.entity_id
_entity_poly.type
_entity_poly.pdbx_seq_one_letter_code
_entity_poly.pdbx_strand_id
1 'polypeptide(L)'
;MIDDVAAVPPVINRIATRAAEIGFDASCDPRTGSMLRTLAANRPGGRLLELGTGPGVSTAWLLDGMDSTATLTSVELETPLVEIAREFLGD
;
A
#
# COMPACT_ATOMS: atom_id res chain seq x y z
N MET A 1 -6.32 23.18 11.67
CA MET A 1 -6.11 22.62 10.32
C MET A 1 -5.00 21.59 10.45
N ILE A 2 -5.34 20.32 10.61
CA ILE A 2 -4.35 19.22 10.54
C ILE A 2 -4.43 18.73 9.09
N ASP A 3 -3.73 19.43 8.20
CA ASP A 3 -3.72 19.15 6.76
C ASP A 3 -2.37 18.68 6.22
N ASP A 4 -1.42 18.33 7.09
CA ASP A 4 -0.26 17.56 6.66
C ASP A 4 -0.62 16.07 6.68
N VAL A 5 -1.07 15.57 5.53
CA VAL A 5 -0.95 14.13 5.25
C VAL A 5 0.54 13.82 5.26
N ALA A 6 0.95 12.82 6.03
CA ALA A 6 2.35 12.38 6.08
C ALA A 6 2.90 12.18 4.66
N ALA A 7 4.18 12.46 4.45
CA ALA A 7 4.81 12.39 3.14
C ALA A 7 4.47 11.07 2.42
N VAL A 8 3.88 11.19 1.23
CA VAL A 8 3.41 10.07 0.42
C VAL A 8 4.62 9.22 -0.01
N PRO A 9 4.61 7.89 0.22
CA PRO A 9 5.65 7.00 -0.26
C PRO A 9 5.91 7.20 -1.77
N PRO A 10 7.15 7.47 -2.21
CA PRO A 10 7.43 7.87 -3.59
C PRO A 10 6.96 6.84 -4.65
N VAL A 11 6.94 5.56 -4.29
CA VAL A 11 6.51 4.46 -5.19
C VAL A 11 5.03 4.58 -5.58
N ILE A 12 4.20 5.19 -4.74
CA ILE A 12 2.74 5.27 -4.94
C ILE A 12 2.38 6.01 -6.22
N ASN A 13 3.10 7.06 -6.58
CA ASN A 13 2.81 7.80 -7.82
C ASN A 13 2.97 6.90 -9.05
N ARG A 14 3.96 5.99 -9.04
CA ARG A 14 4.20 5.05 -10.14
C ARG A 14 3.11 3.97 -10.17
N ILE A 15 2.75 3.42 -9.01
CA ILE A 15 1.66 2.45 -8.88
C ILE A 15 0.32 3.05 -9.34
N ALA A 16 -0.01 4.25 -8.86
CA ALA A 16 -1.26 4.95 -9.21
C ALA A 16 -1.33 5.28 -10.71
N THR A 17 -0.20 5.65 -11.32
CA THR A 17 -0.12 5.85 -12.78
C THR A 17 -0.43 4.54 -13.51
N ARG A 18 0.20 3.43 -13.12
CA ARG A 18 -0.03 2.13 -13.74
C ARG A 18 -1.46 1.62 -13.54
N ALA A 19 -2.03 1.85 -12.36
CA ALA A 19 -3.42 1.54 -12.04
C ALA A 19 -4.39 2.32 -12.95
N ALA A 20 -4.13 3.61 -13.17
CA ALA A 20 -4.95 4.45 -14.04
C ALA A 20 -4.91 3.99 -15.51
N GLU A 21 -3.76 3.54 -16.02
CA GLU A 21 -3.62 3.00 -17.38
C GLU A 21 -4.49 1.78 -17.66
N ILE A 22 -4.79 0.99 -16.63
CA ILE A 22 -5.67 -0.19 -16.73
C ILE A 22 -7.11 0.10 -16.26
N GLY A 23 -7.43 1.36 -15.94
CA GLY A 23 -8.76 1.78 -15.49
C GLY A 23 -9.11 1.36 -14.06
N PHE A 24 -8.12 1.07 -13.20
CA PHE A 24 -8.36 0.77 -11.79
C PHE A 24 -8.48 2.06 -10.97
N ASP A 25 -9.63 2.27 -10.33
CA ASP A 25 -9.97 3.50 -9.58
C ASP A 25 -10.28 3.27 -8.09
N ALA A 26 -10.21 2.03 -7.62
CA ALA A 26 -10.54 1.64 -6.25
C ALA A 26 -9.36 1.74 -5.25
N SER A 27 -8.30 2.47 -5.59
CA SER A 27 -7.17 2.71 -4.66
C SER A 27 -7.56 3.64 -3.51
N CYS A 28 -6.93 3.47 -2.34
CA CYS A 28 -7.20 4.36 -1.21
C CYS A 28 -6.70 5.79 -1.49
N ASP A 29 -7.38 6.78 -0.90
CA ASP A 29 -6.90 8.16 -0.91
C ASP A 29 -5.67 8.34 0.04
N PRO A 30 -4.90 9.44 -0.09
CA PRO A 30 -3.71 9.68 0.72
C PRO A 30 -3.97 9.76 2.24
N ARG A 31 -5.14 10.25 2.66
CA ARG A 31 -5.48 10.37 4.09
C ARG A 31 -5.73 8.99 4.68
N THR A 32 -6.46 8.14 3.96
CA THR A 32 -6.64 6.72 4.33
C THR A 32 -5.28 6.00 4.36
N GLY A 33 -4.43 6.21 3.36
CA GLY A 33 -3.07 5.65 3.32
C GLY A 33 -2.21 6.07 4.53
N SER A 34 -2.21 7.35 4.89
CA SER A 34 -1.50 7.84 6.08
C SER A 34 -2.02 7.20 7.39
N MET A 35 -3.31 6.90 7.48
CA MET A 35 -3.87 6.17 8.61
C MET A 35 -3.35 4.72 8.65
N LEU A 36 -3.32 4.03 7.51
CA LEU A 36 -2.79 2.66 7.40
C LEU A 36 -1.32 2.59 7.82
N ARG A 37 -0.49 3.51 7.33
CA ARG A 37 0.91 3.66 7.74
C ARG A 37 1.05 3.80 9.26
N THR A 38 0.22 4.66 9.85
CA THR A 38 0.22 4.89 11.30
C THR A 38 -0.16 3.62 12.06
N LEU A 39 -1.19 2.89 11.63
CA LEU A 39 -1.61 1.64 12.26
C LEU A 39 -0.52 0.56 12.17
N ALA A 40 0.16 0.45 11.02
CA ALA A 40 1.27 -0.48 10.83
C ALA A 40 2.44 -0.18 11.77
N ALA A 41 2.82 1.11 11.89
CA ALA A 41 3.89 1.55 12.78
C ALA A 41 3.62 1.27 14.27
N ASN A 42 2.35 1.14 14.66
CA ASN A 42 1.95 0.81 16.03
C ASN A 42 2.05 -0.71 16.35
N ARG A 43 2.61 -1.52 15.45
CA ARG A 43 2.76 -2.97 15.61
C ARG A 43 4.19 -3.44 15.29
N PRO A 44 5.20 -3.05 16.10
CA PRO A 44 6.56 -3.50 15.89
C PRO A 44 6.67 -5.02 15.96
N GLY A 45 7.32 -5.66 14.98
CA GLY A 45 7.40 -7.12 14.84
C GLY A 45 6.05 -7.80 14.57
N GLY A 46 5.04 -7.02 14.18
CA GLY A 46 3.68 -7.49 13.95
C GLY A 46 3.53 -8.36 12.71
N ARG A 47 2.43 -9.10 12.66
CA ARG A 47 1.98 -9.85 11.48
C ARG A 47 0.71 -9.18 10.97
N LEU A 48 0.80 -8.57 9.79
CA LEU A 48 -0.30 -7.84 9.18
C LEU A 48 -0.90 -8.69 8.05
N LEU A 49 -2.21 -8.57 7.87
CA LEU A 49 -2.95 -9.19 6.78
C LEU A 49 -3.70 -8.09 6.01
N GLU A 50 -3.50 -8.06 4.70
CA GLU A 50 -4.26 -7.26 3.75
C GLU A 50 -5.08 -8.20 2.85
N LEU A 51 -6.38 -7.96 2.78
CA LEU A 51 -7.29 -8.69 1.90
C LEU A 51 -7.75 -7.73 0.81
N GLY A 52 -7.24 -7.93 -0.41
CA GLY A 52 -7.31 -7.00 -1.52
C GLY A 52 -6.04 -6.15 -1.61
N THR A 53 -4.99 -6.68 -2.23
CA THR A 53 -3.76 -5.94 -2.55
C THR A 53 -4.03 -4.80 -3.55
N GLY A 54 -4.97 -5.03 -4.48
CA GLY A 54 -5.14 -4.20 -5.66
C GLY A 54 -3.79 -4.01 -6.39
N PRO A 55 -3.55 -2.85 -7.02
CA PRO A 55 -2.26 -2.55 -7.64
C PRO A 55 -1.13 -2.27 -6.62
N GLY A 56 -1.41 -2.26 -5.31
CA GLY A 56 -0.41 -2.08 -4.27
C GLY A 56 -0.31 -0.69 -3.62
N VAL A 57 -1.29 0.21 -3.85
CA VAL A 57 -1.27 1.56 -3.23
C VAL A 57 -1.37 1.48 -1.70
N SER A 58 -2.35 0.76 -1.16
CA SER A 58 -2.51 0.55 0.28
C SER A 58 -1.34 -0.25 0.86
N THR A 59 -0.89 -1.28 0.14
CA THR A 59 0.27 -2.11 0.49
C THR A 59 1.53 -1.26 0.68
N ALA A 60 1.80 -0.30 -0.22
CA ALA A 60 2.94 0.61 -0.10
C ALA A 60 2.90 1.45 1.18
N TRP A 61 1.71 1.91 1.59
CA TRP A 61 1.55 2.64 2.87
C TRP A 61 1.77 1.74 4.09
N LEU A 62 1.29 0.50 4.05
CA LEU A 62 1.52 -0.47 5.13
C LEU A 62 3.01 -0.75 5.28
N LEU A 63 3.69 -1.07 4.17
CA LEU A 63 5.13 -1.37 4.15
C LEU A 63 5.98 -0.19 4.65
N ASP A 64 5.64 1.04 4.26
CA ASP A 64 6.34 2.26 4.72
C ASP A 64 6.14 2.57 6.22
N GLY A 65 5.09 2.00 6.83
CA GLY A 65 4.84 2.12 8.27
C GLY A 65 5.46 0.99 9.10
N MET A 66 5.72 -0.17 8.49
CA MET A 66 6.25 -1.35 9.18
C MET A 66 7.70 -1.15 9.61
N ASP A 67 8.07 -1.75 10.75
CA ASP A 67 9.48 -1.94 11.09
C ASP A 67 10.04 -3.18 10.36
N SER A 68 11.37 -3.30 10.36
CA SER A 68 12.08 -4.36 9.63
C SER A 68 11.82 -5.78 10.13
N THR A 69 11.20 -5.96 11.30
CA THR A 69 10.89 -7.28 11.88
C THR A 69 9.43 -7.69 11.67
N ALA A 70 8.58 -6.79 11.20
CA ALA A 70 7.20 -7.09 10.88
C ALA A 70 7.07 -7.83 9.55
N THR A 71 5.97 -8.55 9.37
CA THR A 71 5.61 -9.20 8.11
C THR A 71 4.22 -8.80 7.66
N LEU A 72 4.05 -8.69 6.34
CA LEU A 72 2.77 -8.44 5.69
C LEU A 72 2.44 -9.62 4.80
N THR A 73 1.26 -10.18 4.98
CA THR A 73 0.63 -11.08 4.01
C THR A 73 -0.45 -10.31 3.30
N SER A 74 -0.35 -10.17 1.98
CA SER A 74 -1.39 -9.55 1.16
C SER A 74 -1.97 -10.58 0.19
N VAL A 75 -3.27 -10.49 -0.08
CA VAL A 75 -4.00 -11.45 -0.92
C VAL A 75 -4.80 -10.70 -1.96
N GLU A 76 -4.62 -11.07 -3.22
CA GLU A 76 -5.36 -10.51 -4.35
C GLU A 76 -5.81 -11.64 -5.29
N LEU A 77 -7.01 -11.52 -5.83
CA LEU A 77 -7.62 -12.48 -6.74
C LEU A 77 -7.26 -12.19 -8.19
N GLU A 78 -7.18 -10.91 -8.54
CA GLU A 78 -6.98 -10.48 -9.91
C GLU A 78 -5.49 -10.50 -10.28
N THR A 79 -5.10 -11.47 -11.11
CA THR A 79 -3.71 -11.63 -11.56
C THR A 79 -3.09 -10.34 -12.15
N PRO A 80 -3.80 -9.54 -12.98
CA PRO A 80 -3.22 -8.29 -13.49
C PRO A 80 -2.83 -7.30 -12.40
N LEU A 81 -3.55 -7.27 -11.27
CA LEU A 81 -3.27 -6.39 -10.14
C LEU A 81 -2.08 -6.90 -9.33
N VAL A 82 -1.98 -8.22 -9.13
CA VAL A 82 -0.81 -8.86 -8.51
C VAL A 82 0.47 -8.53 -9.25
N GLU A 83 0.47 -8.60 -10.58
CA GLU A 83 1.66 -8.33 -11.38
C GLU A 83 2.09 -6.86 -11.28
N ILE A 84 1.14 -5.91 -11.21
CA ILE A 84 1.45 -4.50 -10.93
C ILE A 84 2.05 -4.34 -9.54
N ALA A 85 1.45 -4.95 -8.51
CA ALA A 85 1.97 -4.85 -7.15
C ALA A 85 3.41 -5.39 -7.07
N ARG A 86 3.68 -6.54 -7.68
CA ARG A 86 5.03 -7.15 -7.76
C ARG A 86 6.03 -6.28 -8.51
N GLU A 87 5.63 -5.64 -9.61
CA GLU A 87 6.49 -4.75 -10.40
C GLU A 87 7.09 -3.63 -9.53
N PHE A 88 6.32 -3.12 -8.56
CA PHE A 88 6.72 -1.97 -7.75
C PHE A 88 7.17 -2.31 -6.33
N LEU A 89 6.68 -3.40 -5.75
CA LEU A 89 6.87 -3.73 -4.33
C LEU A 89 7.69 -5.00 -4.10
N GLY A 90 7.91 -5.82 -5.13
CA GLY A 90 8.55 -7.12 -5.00
C GLY A 90 7.59 -8.23 -4.57
N ASP A 91 8.15 -9.38 -4.19
CA ASP A 91 7.43 -10.56 -3.70
C ASP A 91 7.24 -10.56 -2.18
#